data_AF-A0A7K6Z0G6-F1
#
_entry.id   AF-A0A7K6Z0G6-F1
#
_cell.length_a   1.000
_cell.length_b   1.000
_cell.length_c   1.000
_cell.angle_alpha   90.00
_cell.angle_beta   90.00
_cell.angle_gamma   90.00
#
_symmetry.space_group_name_H-M   'P 1'
#
loop_
_entity.id
_entity.type
_entity.pdbx_description
1 polymer ?
#
loop_
_entity_poly.entity_id
_entity_poly.type
_entity_poly.pdbx_seq_one_letter_code
_entity_poly.pdbx_strand_id
1 'polypeptide(L)'
;MDRDRNKSLLLELQRATGNGRCADCGEPDPEWASYKLGIFICLNCSGIHRNLPQISRVKSLRLDFWENDLIEFMKKHGNLCAKAKYEAKVPPYYYIPHSCDCLVLREQWIRAKYEREEFVATRICQDPCSAGTREGFLWKRGRESRQFQKRRFLLSAREGMMKYYTKESRGPKAIISIENLNAMFQTEKIQHAHGLQITYNTDGQTRNLFVYHQSGKEIVDWFNAIRAARYHYLRTTFPTVPEPELIPRITRNYVKEGYMEKTGPK
;
A
#
# COMPACT_ATOMS: atom_id res chain seq x y z
N MET A 1 -33.51 7.91 25.89
CA MET A 1 -33.11 6.60 26.44
C MET A 1 -32.35 5.75 25.43
N ASP A 2 -32.92 5.45 24.26
CA ASP A 2 -32.22 4.59 23.29
C ASP A 2 -30.91 5.18 22.73
N ARG A 3 -30.83 6.50 22.52
CA ARG A 3 -29.63 7.17 21.99
C ARG A 3 -28.37 6.94 22.85
N ASP A 4 -28.48 7.14 24.16
CA ASP A 4 -27.34 7.01 25.08
C ASP A 4 -26.96 5.54 25.33
N ARG A 5 -27.97 4.65 25.36
CA ARG A 5 -27.75 3.20 25.40
C ARG A 5 -26.98 2.73 24.17
N ASN A 6 -27.44 3.13 22.99
CA ASN A 6 -26.87 2.77 21.69
C ASN A 6 -25.43 3.25 21.54
N LYS A 7 -25.16 4.48 21.98
CA LYS A 7 -23.82 5.02 22.06
C LYS A 7 -22.91 4.20 22.97
N SER A 8 -23.41 3.80 24.15
CA SER A 8 -22.64 2.99 25.10
C SER A 8 -22.29 1.62 24.50
N LEU A 9 -23.27 0.94 23.88
CA LEU A 9 -23.06 -0.34 23.19
C LEU A 9 -22.04 -0.24 22.07
N LEU A 10 -22.05 0.82 21.26
CA LEU A 10 -21.06 1.00 20.19
C LEU A 10 -19.64 1.19 20.72
N LEU A 11 -19.48 1.90 21.84
CA LEU A 11 -18.18 2.06 22.48
C LEU A 11 -17.69 0.75 23.10
N GLU A 12 -18.58 -0.09 23.63
CA GLU A 12 -18.24 -1.46 24.06
C GLU A 12 -17.78 -2.31 22.87
N LEU A 13 -18.49 -2.25 21.74
CA LEU A 13 -18.09 -2.97 20.52
C LEU A 13 -16.77 -2.49 19.95
N GLN A 14 -16.49 -1.18 20.00
CA GLN A 14 -15.20 -0.62 19.58
C GLN A 14 -14.05 -1.15 20.45
N ARG A 15 -14.29 -1.37 21.74
CA ARG A 15 -13.30 -1.94 22.67
C ARG A 15 -13.19 -3.47 22.60
N ALA A 16 -14.13 -4.13 21.92
CA ALA A 16 -14.08 -5.57 21.74
C ALA A 16 -12.83 -6.00 20.95
N THR A 17 -12.38 -7.23 21.18
CA THR A 17 -11.17 -7.79 20.58
C THR A 17 -11.16 -7.62 19.06
N GLY A 18 -10.09 -6.99 18.55
CA GLY A 18 -9.88 -6.72 17.13
C GLY A 18 -10.47 -5.39 16.62
N ASN A 19 -11.43 -4.78 17.33
CA ASN A 19 -12.04 -3.51 16.94
C ASN A 19 -11.29 -2.27 17.46
N GLY A 20 -10.42 -2.45 18.45
CA GLY A 20 -9.63 -1.36 19.06
C GLY A 20 -8.58 -0.71 18.15
N ARG A 21 -8.44 -1.18 16.90
CA ARG A 21 -7.59 -0.59 15.87
C ARG A 21 -8.35 -0.47 14.57
N CYS A 22 -8.09 0.59 13.82
CA CYS A 22 -8.65 0.83 12.50
C CYS A 22 -8.44 -0.37 11.58
N ALA A 23 -9.53 -0.84 10.96
CA ALA A 23 -9.54 -2.01 10.08
C ALA A 23 -8.62 -1.88 8.84
N ASP A 24 -8.22 -0.67 8.48
CA ASP A 24 -7.50 -0.42 7.22
C ASP A 24 -6.05 0.02 7.41
N CYS A 25 -5.73 0.77 8.47
CA CYS A 25 -4.38 1.33 8.68
C CYS A 25 -3.79 1.05 10.07
N GLY A 26 -4.54 0.36 10.94
CA GLY A 26 -4.08 -0.02 12.27
C GLY A 26 -4.00 1.10 13.31
N GLU A 27 -4.39 2.33 12.96
CA GLU A 27 -4.50 3.46 13.91
C GLU A 27 -5.32 3.05 15.14
N PRO A 28 -4.84 3.28 16.37
CA PRO A 28 -5.58 2.93 17.58
C PRO A 28 -6.88 3.72 17.71
N ASP A 29 -7.79 3.19 18.54
CA ASP A 29 -9.01 3.85 18.99
C ASP A 29 -9.87 4.46 17.87
N PRO A 30 -10.31 3.66 16.87
CA PRO A 30 -11.13 4.16 15.77
C PRO A 30 -12.48 4.73 16.26
N GLU A 31 -12.76 5.99 15.91
CA GLU A 31 -13.99 6.70 16.31
C GLU A 31 -15.09 6.72 15.24
N TRP A 32 -14.88 6.00 14.14
CA TRP A 32 -15.83 5.88 13.03
C TRP A 32 -16.09 4.41 12.74
N ALA A 33 -17.24 4.12 12.13
CA ALA A 33 -17.55 2.79 11.63
C ALA A 33 -18.22 2.86 10.26
N SER A 34 -17.92 1.87 9.41
CA SER A 34 -18.71 1.60 8.21
C SER A 34 -19.80 0.60 8.55
N TYR A 35 -21.04 1.05 8.64
CA TYR A 35 -22.18 0.21 8.99
C TYR A 35 -22.69 -0.66 7.83
N LYS A 36 -22.15 -0.46 6.61
CA LYS A 36 -22.40 -1.37 5.48
C LYS A 36 -21.40 -2.53 5.44
N LEU A 37 -20.17 -2.29 5.87
CA LEU A 37 -19.09 -3.29 5.89
C LEU A 37 -18.94 -3.96 7.26
N GLY A 38 -19.45 -3.36 8.32
CA GLY A 38 -19.36 -3.90 9.68
C GLY A 38 -17.96 -3.72 10.29
N ILE A 39 -17.29 -2.61 10.01
CA ILE A 39 -15.91 -2.34 10.43
C ILE A 39 -15.78 -1.03 11.20
N PHE A 40 -14.81 -0.97 12.11
CA PHE A 40 -14.38 0.20 12.86
C PHE A 40 -13.10 0.77 12.24
N ILE A 41 -13.10 2.07 11.92
CA ILE A 41 -12.07 2.76 11.16
C ILE A 41 -11.76 4.14 11.77
N CYS A 42 -10.56 4.66 11.55
CA CYS A 42 -10.18 5.99 12.02
C CYS A 42 -10.81 7.11 11.17
N LEU A 43 -10.71 8.36 11.63
CA LEU A 43 -11.23 9.53 10.91
C LEU A 43 -10.67 9.62 9.48
N ASN A 44 -9.36 9.41 9.29
CA ASN A 44 -8.71 9.50 7.98
C ASN A 44 -9.25 8.44 7.00
N CYS A 45 -9.35 7.17 7.44
CA CYS A 45 -9.91 6.10 6.61
C CYS A 45 -11.40 6.31 6.35
N SER A 46 -12.16 6.87 7.31
CA SER A 46 -13.57 7.24 7.07
C SER A 46 -13.71 8.23 5.89
N GLY A 47 -12.75 9.15 5.73
CA GLY A 47 -12.69 10.09 4.59
C GLY A 47 -12.58 9.37 3.25
N ILE A 48 -11.72 8.36 3.17
CA ILE A 48 -11.56 7.52 1.96
C ILE A 48 -12.85 6.73 1.69
N HIS A 49 -13.45 6.13 2.73
CA HIS A 49 -14.69 5.36 2.60
C HIS A 49 -15.88 6.21 2.12
N ARG A 50 -15.92 7.52 2.40
CA ARG A 50 -16.95 8.43 1.87
C ARG A 50 -16.89 8.55 0.34
N ASN A 51 -15.71 8.34 -0.26
CA ASN A 51 -15.53 8.35 -1.71
C ASN A 51 -15.96 7.02 -2.38
N LEU A 52 -16.49 6.07 -1.61
CA LEU A 52 -16.98 4.76 -2.06
C LEU A 52 -18.45 4.51 -1.64
N PRO A 53 -19.41 5.42 -1.95
CA PRO A 53 -20.76 5.38 -1.36
C PRO A 53 -21.57 4.13 -1.73
N GLN A 54 -21.25 3.49 -2.86
CA GLN A 54 -21.87 2.24 -3.28
C GLN A 54 -21.38 1.03 -2.48
N ILE A 55 -20.24 1.12 -1.80
CA ILE A 55 -19.61 0.00 -1.08
C ILE A 55 -19.65 0.21 0.42
N SER A 56 -19.44 1.46 0.87
CA SER A 56 -19.32 1.81 2.26
C SER A 56 -20.17 3.01 2.63
N ARG A 57 -20.74 2.98 3.83
CA ARG A 57 -21.39 4.14 4.45
C ARG A 57 -20.91 4.27 5.88
N VAL A 58 -20.46 5.46 6.26
CA VAL A 58 -19.79 5.70 7.53
C VAL A 58 -20.63 6.57 8.46
N LYS A 59 -20.53 6.31 9.77
CA LYS A 59 -21.07 7.14 10.85
C LYS A 59 -20.01 7.27 11.96
N SER A 60 -19.97 8.41 12.63
CA SER A 60 -19.20 8.64 13.86
C SER A 60 -19.83 7.83 14.99
N LEU A 61 -19.00 7.16 15.80
CA LEU A 61 -19.48 6.42 16.97
C LEU A 61 -20.07 7.33 18.05
N ARG A 62 -19.64 8.60 18.10
CA ARG A 62 -19.99 9.55 19.17
C ARG A 62 -20.98 10.62 18.75
N LEU A 63 -20.88 11.09 17.51
CA LEU A 63 -21.58 12.29 17.03
C LEU A 63 -22.89 11.95 16.31
N ASP A 64 -22.93 10.82 15.61
CA ASP A 64 -24.10 10.44 14.81
C ASP A 64 -25.13 9.63 15.61
N PHE A 65 -26.37 9.66 15.13
CA PHE A 65 -27.42 8.79 15.63
C PHE A 65 -27.31 7.39 15.02
N TRP A 66 -27.48 6.36 15.86
CA TRP A 66 -27.41 4.97 15.47
C TRP A 66 -28.69 4.23 15.84
N GLU A 67 -29.33 3.68 14.82
CA GLU A 67 -30.51 2.84 14.91
C GLU A 67 -30.14 1.46 15.49
N ASN A 68 -31.08 0.82 16.18
CA ASN A 68 -30.86 -0.48 16.82
C ASN A 68 -30.39 -1.55 15.80
N ASP A 69 -30.98 -1.58 14.61
CA ASP A 69 -30.62 -2.54 13.56
C ASP A 69 -29.17 -2.39 13.09
N LEU A 70 -28.66 -1.15 13.03
CA LEU A 70 -27.25 -0.92 12.68
C LEU A 70 -26.32 -1.43 13.78
N ILE A 71 -26.72 -1.31 15.05
CA ILE A 71 -25.93 -1.81 16.18
C ILE A 71 -25.91 -3.33 16.16
N GLU A 72 -27.06 -3.97 15.94
CA GLU A 72 -27.14 -5.42 15.79
C GLU A 72 -26.32 -5.92 14.59
N PHE A 73 -26.29 -5.16 13.49
CA PHE A 73 -25.38 -5.45 12.37
C PHE A 73 -23.92 -5.37 12.80
N MET A 74 -23.50 -4.31 13.50
CA MET A 74 -22.13 -4.16 13.99
C MET A 74 -21.75 -5.25 15.00
N LYS A 75 -22.68 -5.70 15.87
CA LYS A 75 -22.47 -6.82 16.81
C LYS A 75 -22.17 -8.14 16.12
N LYS A 76 -22.84 -8.41 15.00
CA LYS A 76 -22.66 -9.65 14.20
C LYS A 76 -21.43 -9.61 13.31
N HIS A 77 -20.85 -8.42 13.12
CA HIS A 77 -19.66 -8.20 12.32
C HIS A 77 -18.53 -7.66 13.21
N GLY A 78 -17.55 -7.00 12.60
CA GLY A 78 -16.38 -6.48 13.28
C GLY A 78 -15.13 -6.63 12.42
N ASN A 79 -14.05 -6.05 12.88
CA ASN A 79 -12.79 -5.99 12.14
C ASN A 79 -12.20 -7.39 11.90
N LEU A 80 -12.36 -8.32 12.84
CA LEU A 80 -11.90 -9.71 12.65
C LEU A 80 -12.70 -10.45 11.57
N CYS A 81 -14.02 -10.27 11.54
CA CYS A 81 -14.87 -10.84 10.49
C CYS A 81 -14.50 -10.26 9.12
N ALA A 82 -14.30 -8.95 9.03
CA ALA A 82 -13.87 -8.30 7.81
C ALA A 82 -12.48 -8.74 7.37
N LYS A 83 -11.53 -8.91 8.31
CA LYS A 83 -10.19 -9.44 8.03
C LYS A 83 -10.26 -10.87 7.47
N ALA A 84 -11.05 -11.74 8.11
CA ALA A 84 -11.24 -13.12 7.65
C ALA A 84 -11.84 -13.20 6.23
N LYS A 85 -12.66 -12.23 5.82
CA LYS A 85 -13.28 -12.18 4.49
C LYS A 85 -12.40 -11.47 3.46
N TYR A 86 -12.04 -10.22 3.72
CA TYR A 86 -11.42 -9.29 2.76
C TYR A 86 -9.90 -9.33 2.75
N GLU A 87 -9.27 -10.00 3.72
CA GLU A 87 -7.82 -10.21 3.78
C GLU A 87 -7.45 -11.71 3.76
N ALA A 88 -8.38 -12.58 3.32
CA ALA A 88 -8.24 -14.03 3.37
C ALA A 88 -7.01 -14.55 2.61
N LYS A 89 -6.65 -13.89 1.51
CA LYS A 89 -5.54 -14.27 0.63
C LYS A 89 -4.61 -13.10 0.27
N VAL A 90 -4.27 -12.26 1.26
CA VAL A 90 -3.29 -11.19 1.05
C VAL A 90 -1.91 -11.83 0.83
N PRO A 91 -1.24 -11.58 -0.30
CA PRO A 91 0.08 -12.15 -0.53
C PRO A 91 1.13 -11.60 0.46
N PRO A 92 2.13 -12.39 0.90
CA PRO A 92 3.14 -11.95 1.87
C PRO A 92 3.93 -10.71 1.45
N TYR A 93 4.09 -10.50 0.13
CA TYR A 93 4.78 -9.35 -0.42
C TYR A 93 3.88 -8.12 -0.58
N TYR A 94 2.56 -8.23 -0.47
CA TYR A 94 1.68 -7.08 -0.62
C TYR A 94 1.90 -6.09 0.53
N TYR A 95 2.03 -4.81 0.23
CA TYR A 95 2.24 -3.80 1.26
C TYR A 95 0.93 -3.46 1.97
N ILE A 96 0.85 -3.70 3.27
CA ILE A 96 -0.26 -3.28 4.12
C ILE A 96 0.10 -1.92 4.73
N PRO A 97 -0.68 -0.85 4.46
CA PRO A 97 -0.34 0.49 4.90
C PRO A 97 -0.60 0.71 6.40
N HIS A 98 0.23 1.55 7.00
CA HIS A 98 0.05 2.11 8.33
C HIS A 98 -0.59 3.50 8.27
N SER A 99 -0.95 4.05 9.42
CA SER A 99 -1.61 5.36 9.50
C SER A 99 -0.77 6.53 9.03
N CYS A 100 0.56 6.44 9.17
CA CYS A 100 1.53 7.44 8.70
C CYS A 100 1.84 7.34 7.20
N ASP A 101 1.37 6.30 6.50
CA ASP A 101 1.63 6.16 5.08
C ASP A 101 0.85 7.19 4.24
N CYS A 102 1.42 7.52 3.09
CA CYS A 102 0.84 8.46 2.14
C CYS A 102 -0.59 8.03 1.72
N LEU A 103 -1.41 9.02 1.35
CA LEU A 103 -2.82 8.82 1.04
C LEU A 103 -3.05 7.74 -0.04
N VAL A 104 -2.23 7.71 -1.09
CA VAL A 104 -2.39 6.75 -2.20
C VAL A 104 -2.27 5.29 -1.74
N LEU A 105 -1.37 4.99 -0.78
CA LEU A 105 -1.23 3.64 -0.23
C LEU A 105 -2.48 3.23 0.56
N ARG A 106 -2.95 4.11 1.46
CA ARG A 106 -4.16 3.87 2.26
C ARG A 106 -5.41 3.75 1.40
N GLU A 107 -5.57 4.63 0.40
CA GLU A 107 -6.70 4.61 -0.52
C GLU A 107 -6.73 3.32 -1.35
N GLN A 108 -5.60 2.96 -1.98
CA GLN A 108 -5.58 1.79 -2.84
C GLN A 108 -5.71 0.48 -2.08
N TRP A 109 -5.29 0.44 -0.81
CA TRP A 109 -5.56 -0.69 0.09
C TRP A 109 -7.06 -0.86 0.38
N ILE A 110 -7.75 0.22 0.76
CA ILE A 110 -9.20 0.21 1.00
C ILE A 110 -9.95 -0.23 -0.26
N ARG A 111 -9.58 0.32 -1.42
CA ARG A 111 -10.17 -0.07 -2.71
C ARG A 111 -9.83 -1.52 -3.08
N ALA A 112 -8.61 -1.99 -2.83
CA ALA A 112 -8.24 -3.39 -3.09
C ALA A 112 -9.08 -4.36 -2.26
N LYS A 113 -9.30 -4.04 -0.97
CA LYS A 113 -10.09 -4.85 -0.04
C LYS A 113 -11.57 -4.87 -0.42
N TYR A 114 -12.20 -3.71 -0.56
CA TYR A 114 -13.67 -3.63 -0.55
C TYR A 114 -14.30 -3.30 -1.91
N GLU A 115 -13.60 -2.57 -2.79
CA GLU A 115 -14.11 -2.22 -4.13
C GLU A 115 -13.79 -3.32 -5.14
N ARG A 116 -12.55 -3.79 -5.14
CA ARG A 116 -12.04 -4.77 -6.11
C ARG A 116 -12.05 -6.19 -5.56
N GLU A 117 -12.15 -6.33 -4.24
CA GLU A 117 -12.14 -7.61 -3.51
C GLU A 117 -10.98 -8.50 -3.99
N GLU A 118 -9.76 -7.94 -4.03
CA GLU A 118 -8.57 -8.61 -4.59
C GLU A 118 -8.13 -9.83 -3.75
N PHE A 119 -8.47 -9.87 -2.46
CA PHE A 119 -7.94 -10.86 -1.50
C PHE A 119 -9.01 -11.77 -0.88
N VAL A 120 -10.23 -11.79 -1.42
CA VAL A 120 -11.28 -12.70 -0.94
C VAL A 120 -10.99 -14.15 -1.38
N ALA A 121 -11.42 -15.13 -0.58
CA ALA A 121 -11.07 -16.54 -0.80
C ALA A 121 -11.56 -17.11 -2.14
N THR A 122 -12.64 -16.57 -2.71
CA THR A 122 -13.22 -17.00 -3.99
C THR A 122 -12.37 -16.61 -5.21
N ARG A 123 -11.42 -15.68 -5.06
CA ARG A 123 -10.49 -15.34 -6.13
C ARG A 123 -9.37 -16.39 -6.21
N ILE A 124 -9.03 -16.76 -7.45
CA ILE A 124 -7.82 -17.53 -7.73
C ILE A 124 -6.65 -16.58 -7.50
N CYS A 125 -5.88 -16.82 -6.44
CA CYS A 125 -4.58 -16.16 -6.30
C CYS A 125 -3.66 -16.77 -7.34
N GLN A 126 -3.35 -16.01 -8.38
CA GLN A 126 -2.19 -16.31 -9.19
C GLN A 126 -0.97 -16.17 -8.28
N ASP A 127 -0.12 -17.19 -8.29
CA ASP A 127 1.17 -17.15 -7.62
C ASP A 127 1.93 -15.87 -8.07
N PRO A 128 2.53 -15.08 -7.16
CA PRO A 128 3.40 -13.96 -7.53
C PRO A 128 4.45 -14.28 -8.61
N CYS A 129 4.96 -15.52 -8.62
CA CYS A 129 5.91 -15.99 -9.63
C CYS A 129 5.27 -16.35 -10.97
N SER A 130 3.95 -16.56 -11.01
CA SER A 130 3.19 -16.77 -12.25
C SER A 130 2.88 -15.47 -12.99
N ALA A 131 2.99 -14.30 -12.34
CA ALA A 131 2.88 -12.98 -12.98
C ALA A 131 4.21 -12.58 -13.65
N GLY A 132 4.78 -13.51 -14.43
CA GLY A 132 6.01 -13.36 -15.18
C GLY A 132 5.99 -12.08 -16.01
N THR A 133 6.78 -11.11 -15.57
CA THR A 133 7.03 -9.86 -16.28
C THR A 133 5.88 -8.84 -16.22
N ARG A 134 6.14 -7.66 -15.64
CA ARG A 134 5.26 -6.48 -15.74
C ARG A 134 5.86 -5.48 -16.72
N GLU A 135 5.07 -5.06 -17.69
CA GLU A 135 5.43 -4.00 -18.62
C GLU A 135 4.42 -2.84 -18.56
N GLY A 136 4.89 -1.62 -18.78
CA GLY A 136 4.01 -0.47 -18.87
C GLY A 136 4.79 0.84 -18.94
N PHE A 137 4.06 1.94 -18.89
CA PHE A 137 4.66 3.28 -18.96
C PHE A 137 4.56 3.99 -17.62
N LEU A 138 5.65 4.65 -17.22
CA LEU A 138 5.69 5.56 -16.09
C LEU A 138 6.22 6.91 -16.54
N TRP A 139 5.71 7.97 -15.93
CA TRP A 139 6.29 9.30 -16.08
C TRP A 139 7.54 9.36 -15.21
N LYS A 140 8.71 9.50 -15.84
CA LYS A 140 10.00 9.50 -15.17
C LYS A 140 10.63 10.87 -15.24
N ARG A 141 11.12 11.39 -14.11
CA ARG A 141 11.89 12.62 -14.04
C ARG A 141 13.25 12.46 -14.73
N GLY A 142 13.58 13.39 -15.62
CA GLY A 142 14.91 13.55 -16.22
C GLY A 142 15.95 13.95 -15.17
N ARG A 143 17.22 13.57 -15.38
CA ARG A 143 18.32 13.88 -14.45
C ARG A 143 18.64 15.38 -14.45
N GLU A 144 18.73 15.97 -15.65
CA GLU A 144 19.13 17.36 -15.86
C GLU A 144 17.92 18.28 -16.02
N SER A 145 17.00 17.93 -16.92
CA SER A 145 15.85 18.78 -17.26
C SER A 145 14.83 18.95 -16.12
N ARG A 146 14.87 18.09 -15.08
CA ARG A 146 13.85 17.96 -14.02
C ARG A 146 12.41 17.75 -14.52
N GLN A 147 12.19 17.67 -15.82
CA GLN A 147 10.89 17.41 -16.44
C GLN A 147 10.57 15.91 -16.41
N PHE A 148 9.28 15.60 -16.33
CA PHE A 148 8.80 14.23 -16.44
C PHE A 148 8.53 13.88 -17.89
N GLN A 149 8.99 12.71 -18.30
CA GLN A 149 8.72 12.18 -19.62
C GLN A 149 8.26 10.73 -19.51
N LYS A 150 7.32 10.34 -20.37
CA LYS A 150 6.81 8.97 -20.43
C LYS A 150 7.94 8.02 -20.84
N ARG A 151 8.14 6.94 -20.08
CA ARG A 151 9.16 5.91 -20.30
C ARG A 151 8.54 4.54 -20.13
N ARG A 152 8.94 3.60 -20.99
CA ARG A 152 8.52 2.20 -20.91
C ARG A 152 9.40 1.50 -19.89
N PHE A 153 8.80 0.80 -18.95
CA PHE A 153 9.44 0.00 -17.92
C PHE A 153 9.05 -1.47 -18.09
N LEU A 154 10.00 -2.35 -17.82
CA LEU A 154 9.85 -3.79 -17.87
C LEU A 154 10.47 -4.36 -16.59
N LEU A 155 9.67 -4.99 -15.74
CA LEU A 155 10.13 -5.67 -14.53
C LEU A 155 9.99 -7.17 -14.77
N SER A 156 11.09 -7.92 -14.75
CA SER A 156 11.08 -9.37 -14.88
C SER A 156 11.63 -10.02 -13.60
N ALA A 157 10.74 -10.67 -12.85
CA ALA A 157 11.12 -11.44 -11.67
C ALA A 157 11.98 -12.67 -12.04
N ARG A 158 11.65 -13.34 -13.16
CA ARG A 158 12.41 -14.48 -13.69
C ARG A 158 13.83 -14.10 -14.09
N GLU A 159 14.00 -12.96 -14.77
CA GLU A 159 15.34 -12.46 -15.13
C GLU A 159 16.06 -11.77 -13.96
N GLY A 160 15.38 -11.54 -12.84
CA GLY A 160 15.96 -10.84 -11.69
C GLY A 160 16.34 -9.38 -11.98
N MET A 161 15.66 -8.72 -12.93
CA MET A 161 16.00 -7.36 -13.33
C MET A 161 14.81 -6.49 -13.75
N MET A 162 14.99 -5.18 -13.63
CA MET A 162 14.09 -4.14 -14.15
C MET A 162 14.82 -3.30 -15.19
N LYS A 163 14.16 -3.05 -16.32
CA LYS A 163 14.69 -2.27 -17.45
C LYS A 163 13.78 -1.07 -17.70
N TYR A 164 14.36 0.02 -18.20
CA TYR A 164 13.55 1.07 -18.80
C TYR A 164 14.15 1.58 -20.10
N TYR A 165 13.27 2.06 -20.98
CA TYR A 165 13.60 2.43 -22.34
C TYR A 165 13.27 3.90 -22.58
N THR A 166 14.12 4.56 -23.37
CA THR A 166 13.86 5.89 -23.92
C THR A 166 13.31 5.76 -25.34
N LYS A 167 12.64 6.79 -25.86
CA LYS A 167 12.04 6.75 -27.21
C LYS A 167 13.08 6.54 -28.33
N GLU A 168 14.32 6.98 -28.10
CA GLU A 168 15.38 7.03 -29.10
C GLU A 168 16.35 5.82 -29.05
N SER A 169 16.23 4.92 -28.08
CA SER A 169 17.24 3.89 -27.82
C SER A 169 16.85 2.53 -28.42
N ARG A 170 17.77 1.94 -29.21
CA ARG A 170 17.64 0.53 -29.69
C ARG A 170 17.65 -0.51 -28.56
N GLY A 171 18.19 -0.16 -27.39
CA GLY A 171 18.27 -1.02 -26.20
C GLY A 171 17.77 -0.34 -24.92
N PRO A 172 17.81 -1.04 -23.76
CA PRO A 172 17.42 -0.45 -22.48
C PRO A 172 18.39 0.67 -22.09
N LYS A 173 17.86 1.79 -21.57
CA LYS A 173 18.67 2.91 -21.08
C LYS A 173 19.34 2.59 -19.75
N ALA A 174 18.69 1.75 -18.93
CA ALA A 174 19.29 1.16 -17.73
C ALA A 174 18.73 -0.24 -17.50
N ILE A 175 19.57 -1.10 -16.93
CA ILE A 175 19.23 -2.43 -16.43
C ILE A 175 19.54 -2.41 -14.93
N ILE A 176 18.56 -2.76 -14.11
CA ILE A 176 18.59 -2.61 -12.66
C ILE A 176 18.38 -4.00 -12.04
N SER A 177 19.39 -4.51 -11.33
CA SER A 177 19.27 -5.79 -10.61
C SER A 177 18.26 -5.68 -9.46
N ILE A 178 17.40 -6.71 -9.31
CA ILE A 178 16.43 -6.79 -8.21
C ILE A 178 17.11 -6.89 -6.86
N GLU A 179 18.32 -7.44 -6.76
CA GLU A 179 19.09 -7.55 -5.52
C GLU A 179 19.26 -6.21 -4.78
N ASN A 180 19.51 -5.14 -5.54
CA ASN A 180 19.81 -3.81 -4.99
C ASN A 180 18.68 -2.80 -5.24
N LEU A 181 17.56 -3.25 -5.81
CA LEU A 181 16.41 -2.40 -6.09
C LEU A 181 15.59 -2.17 -4.81
N ASN A 182 15.27 -0.91 -4.54
CA ASN A 182 14.34 -0.51 -3.50
C ASN A 182 13.32 0.50 -4.05
N ALA A 183 12.11 0.51 -3.51
CA ALA A 183 11.06 1.44 -3.89
C ALA A 183 10.33 1.93 -2.65
N MET A 184 9.96 3.22 -2.65
CA MET A 184 9.19 3.85 -1.58
C MET A 184 8.40 5.04 -2.13
N PHE A 185 7.21 5.28 -1.59
CA PHE A 185 6.42 6.46 -1.95
C PHE A 185 7.03 7.72 -1.33
N GLN A 186 7.12 8.78 -2.14
CA GLN A 186 7.79 10.05 -1.81
C GLN A 186 7.00 11.22 -2.39
N THR A 187 5.72 11.30 -2.03
CA THR A 187 4.73 12.17 -2.68
C THR A 187 5.06 13.66 -2.54
N GLU A 188 5.57 14.07 -1.39
CA GLU A 188 5.95 15.46 -1.10
C GLU A 188 7.21 15.87 -1.86
N LYS A 189 8.28 15.06 -1.77
CA LYS A 189 9.56 15.28 -2.46
C LYS A 189 9.45 15.30 -3.98
N ILE A 190 8.53 14.50 -4.51
CA ILE A 190 8.24 14.42 -5.95
C ILE A 190 7.22 15.49 -6.37
N GLN A 191 6.51 16.09 -5.41
CA GLN A 191 5.41 17.02 -5.62
C GLN A 191 4.30 16.41 -6.51
N HIS A 192 3.98 15.14 -6.25
CA HIS A 192 2.93 14.42 -6.95
C HIS A 192 2.29 13.38 -6.04
N ALA A 193 0.95 13.31 -6.00
CA ALA A 193 0.19 12.39 -5.12
C ALA A 193 0.55 10.91 -5.32
N HIS A 194 1.04 10.55 -6.51
CA HIS A 194 1.47 9.20 -6.89
C HIS A 194 2.99 9.08 -7.08
N GLY A 195 3.76 9.96 -6.44
CA GLY A 195 5.22 9.96 -6.56
C GLY A 195 5.85 8.73 -5.90
N LEU A 196 6.55 7.92 -6.69
CA LEU A 196 7.34 6.78 -6.24
C LEU A 196 8.82 7.03 -6.53
N GLN A 197 9.66 6.87 -5.51
CA GLN A 197 11.11 6.88 -5.66
C GLN A 197 11.61 5.43 -5.75
N ILE A 198 12.24 5.09 -6.87
CA ILE A 198 12.96 3.84 -7.07
C ILE A 198 14.45 4.13 -6.91
N THR A 199 15.14 3.34 -6.09
CA THR A 199 16.57 3.48 -5.83
C THR A 199 17.27 2.18 -6.18
N TYR A 200 18.49 2.29 -6.68
CA TYR A 200 19.33 1.14 -7.00
C TYR A 200 20.80 1.53 -6.96
N ASN A 201 21.66 0.56 -6.71
CA ASN A 201 23.10 0.78 -6.68
C ASN A 201 23.74 0.44 -8.03
N THR A 202 24.68 1.27 -8.47
CA THR A 202 25.50 1.05 -9.67
C THR A 202 26.88 1.65 -9.41
N ASP A 203 27.94 0.86 -9.57
CA ASP A 203 29.34 1.27 -9.37
C ASP A 203 29.59 1.95 -8.01
N GLY A 204 29.04 1.38 -6.94
CA GLY A 204 29.15 1.92 -5.58
C GLY A 204 28.32 3.19 -5.31
N GLN A 205 27.55 3.68 -6.29
CA GLN A 205 26.70 4.86 -6.15
C GLN A 205 25.21 4.51 -6.16
N THR A 206 24.45 5.10 -5.24
CA THR A 206 22.98 5.01 -5.26
C THR A 206 22.40 5.97 -6.30
N ARG A 207 21.64 5.42 -7.25
CA ARG A 207 20.88 6.17 -8.25
C ARG A 207 19.42 6.31 -7.80
N ASN A 208 18.84 7.47 -8.10
CA ASN A 208 17.44 7.78 -7.78
C ASN A 208 16.62 7.97 -9.05
N LEU A 209 15.57 7.19 -9.22
CA LEU A 209 14.53 7.41 -10.22
C LEU A 209 13.29 7.93 -9.51
N PHE A 210 12.81 9.09 -9.94
CA PHE A 210 11.54 9.65 -9.49
C PHE A 210 10.52 9.39 -10.58
N VAL A 211 9.50 8.61 -10.26
CA VAL A 211 8.46 8.20 -11.21
C VAL A 211 7.07 8.44 -10.63
N TYR A 212 6.07 8.57 -11.50
CA TYR A 212 4.67 8.52 -11.11
C TYR A 212 3.82 7.89 -12.22
N HIS A 213 2.58 7.58 -11.86
CA HIS A 213 1.51 7.27 -12.81
C HIS A 213 0.28 8.14 -12.53
N GLN A 214 -0.55 8.42 -13.54
CA GLN A 214 -1.77 9.20 -13.35
C GLN A 214 -2.81 8.45 -12.52
N SER A 215 -2.91 7.13 -12.69
CA SER A 215 -3.72 6.24 -11.85
C SER A 215 -2.96 5.83 -10.59
N GLY A 216 -3.59 6.02 -9.43
CA GLY A 216 -3.10 5.57 -8.13
C GLY A 216 -3.00 4.04 -8.03
N LYS A 217 -3.97 3.33 -8.62
CA LYS A 217 -3.94 1.86 -8.69
C LYS A 217 -2.68 1.38 -9.42
N GLU A 218 -2.42 1.92 -10.60
CA GLU A 218 -1.28 1.49 -11.42
C GLU A 218 0.07 1.69 -10.71
N ILE A 219 0.28 2.83 -10.03
CA ILE A 219 1.55 3.04 -9.32
C ILE A 219 1.70 2.11 -8.12
N VAL A 220 0.61 1.80 -7.41
CA VAL A 220 0.61 0.86 -6.28
C VAL A 220 0.81 -0.57 -6.78
N ASP A 221 0.24 -0.93 -7.92
CA ASP A 221 0.47 -2.22 -8.57
C ASP A 221 1.93 -2.35 -9.01
N TRP A 222 2.56 -1.30 -9.56
CA TRP A 222 4.00 -1.28 -9.84
C TRP A 222 4.84 -1.48 -8.56
N PHE A 223 4.48 -0.80 -7.48
CA PHE A 223 5.14 -0.94 -6.19
C PHE A 223 5.03 -2.37 -5.63
N ASN A 224 3.83 -2.97 -5.65
CA ASN A 224 3.62 -4.33 -5.20
C ASN A 224 4.24 -5.37 -6.15
N ALA A 225 4.34 -5.10 -7.46
CA ALA A 225 5.06 -5.95 -8.40
C ALA A 225 6.58 -5.94 -8.13
N ILE A 226 7.15 -4.77 -7.85
CA ILE A 226 8.54 -4.65 -7.38
C ILE A 226 8.74 -5.47 -6.10
N ARG A 227 7.82 -5.34 -5.14
CA ARG A 227 7.84 -6.11 -3.89
C ARG A 227 7.75 -7.61 -4.15
N ALA A 228 6.90 -8.06 -5.08
CA ALA A 228 6.80 -9.47 -5.46
C ALA A 228 8.12 -10.00 -6.03
N ALA A 229 8.75 -9.27 -6.96
CA ALA A 229 10.04 -9.66 -7.54
C ALA A 229 11.15 -9.71 -6.48
N ARG A 230 11.18 -8.72 -5.56
CA ARG A 230 12.10 -8.68 -4.42
C ARG A 230 11.89 -9.85 -3.46
N TYR A 231 10.64 -10.15 -3.13
CA TYR A 231 10.28 -11.27 -2.27
C TYR A 231 10.72 -12.61 -2.89
N HIS A 232 10.47 -12.82 -4.18
CA HIS A 232 10.95 -14.01 -4.89
C HIS A 232 12.48 -14.13 -4.83
N TYR A 233 13.20 -13.05 -5.15
CA TYR A 233 14.66 -13.02 -5.05
C TYR A 233 15.15 -13.40 -3.64
N LEU A 234 14.53 -12.84 -2.59
CA LEU A 234 14.90 -13.12 -1.20
C LEU A 234 14.62 -14.59 -0.82
N ARG A 235 13.47 -15.15 -1.22
CA ARG A 235 13.13 -16.55 -0.95
C ARG A 235 14.08 -17.52 -1.65
N THR A 236 14.49 -17.21 -2.87
CA THR A 236 15.43 -18.04 -3.63
C THR A 236 16.87 -17.92 -3.10
N THR A 237 17.29 -16.72 -2.71
CA THR A 237 18.66 -16.45 -2.24
C THR A 237 18.88 -16.89 -0.79
N PHE A 238 17.84 -16.81 0.05
CA PHE A 238 17.90 -17.13 1.48
C PHE A 238 16.84 -18.17 1.86
N PRO A 239 16.90 -19.41 1.33
CA PRO A 239 15.86 -20.42 1.51
C PRO A 239 15.70 -20.89 2.97
N THR A 240 16.76 -20.78 3.77
CA THR A 240 16.77 -21.17 5.18
C THR A 240 16.19 -20.11 6.11
N VAL A 241 16.03 -18.86 5.64
CA VAL A 241 15.53 -17.76 6.48
C VAL A 241 14.00 -17.80 6.54
N PRO A 242 13.40 -17.73 7.74
CA PRO A 242 11.95 -17.69 7.90
C PRO A 242 11.31 -16.52 7.15
N GLU A 243 10.13 -16.74 6.57
CA GLU A 243 9.42 -15.70 5.80
C GLU A 243 9.18 -14.39 6.56
N PRO A 244 8.78 -14.40 7.85
CA PRO A 244 8.57 -13.16 8.61
C PRO A 244 9.82 -12.27 8.71
N GLU A 245 11.02 -12.85 8.66
CA GLU A 245 12.29 -12.10 8.68
C GLU A 245 12.64 -11.52 7.30
N LEU A 246 12.08 -12.08 6.22
CA LEU A 246 12.29 -11.60 4.85
C LEU A 246 11.37 -10.44 4.50
N ILE A 247 10.13 -10.42 5.02
CA ILE A 247 9.12 -9.40 4.70
C ILE A 247 9.63 -7.96 4.91
N PRO A 248 10.29 -7.60 6.03
CA PRO A 248 10.86 -6.27 6.23
C PRO A 248 11.99 -5.90 5.26
N ARG A 249 12.61 -6.89 4.59
CA ARG A 249 13.74 -6.71 3.66
C ARG A 249 13.32 -6.54 2.20
N ILE A 250 12.03 -6.73 1.89
CA ILE A 250 11.48 -6.64 0.53
C ILE A 250 11.70 -5.23 -0.03
N THR A 251 11.16 -4.22 0.63
CA THR A 251 11.40 -2.79 0.39
C THR A 251 11.52 -2.06 1.72
N ARG A 252 12.30 -0.98 1.75
CA ARG A 252 12.66 -0.23 2.95
C ARG A 252 12.32 1.25 2.78
N ASN A 253 11.59 1.80 3.75
CA ASN A 253 11.41 3.24 3.88
C ASN A 253 12.65 3.86 4.55
N TYR A 254 12.89 5.16 4.34
CA TYR A 254 13.92 5.85 5.10
C TYR A 254 13.54 5.93 6.58
N VAL A 255 14.51 5.66 7.46
CA VAL A 255 14.32 5.82 8.91
C VAL A 255 14.14 7.30 9.28
N LYS A 256 14.89 8.18 8.61
CA LYS A 256 14.80 9.62 8.75
C LYS A 256 15.33 10.30 7.50
N GLU A 257 14.71 11.41 7.10
CA GLU A 257 15.22 12.30 6.06
C GLU A 257 15.03 13.76 6.47
N GLY A 258 15.95 14.63 6.04
CA GLY A 258 15.92 16.05 6.40
C GLY A 258 17.22 16.76 6.01
N TYR A 259 17.21 18.08 6.07
CA TYR A 259 18.41 18.89 5.85
C TYR A 259 19.33 18.80 7.08
N MET A 260 20.64 18.68 6.83
CA MET A 260 21.70 18.71 7.84
C MET A 260 22.92 19.41 7.24
N GLU A 261 23.71 20.07 8.09
CA GLU A 261 24.98 20.70 7.70
C GLU A 261 26.14 19.74 7.99
N LYS A 262 27.17 19.73 7.12
CA LYS A 262 28.41 18.97 7.32
C LYS A 262 29.61 19.72 6.77
N THR A 263 30.77 19.59 7.41
CA THR A 263 32.05 20.07 6.88
C THR A 263 32.65 19.06 5.88
N GLY A 264 33.55 19.53 5.01
CA GLY A 264 34.38 18.68 4.15
C GLY A 264 35.56 18.06 4.91
N PRO A 265 36.26 17.08 4.33
CA PRO A 265 37.58 16.68 4.84
C PRO A 265 38.53 17.89 4.79
N LYS A 266 39.39 18.01 5.81
CA LYS A 266 40.44 19.03 5.87
C LYS A 266 41.56 18.70 4.89
#